data_AF-A0A936KDW6-F1
#
_entry.id   AF-A0A936KDW6-F1
#
_cell.length_a   1.000
_cell.length_b   1.000
_cell.length_c   1.000
_cell.angle_alpha   90.00
_cell.angle_beta   90.00
_cell.angle_gamma   90.00
#
_symmetry.space_group_name_H-M   'P 1'
#
loop_
_entity.id
_entity.type
_entity.pdbx_description
1 polymer ?
#
loop_
_entity_poly.entity_id
_entity_poly.type
_entity_poly.pdbx_seq_one_letter_code
_entity_poly.pdbx_strand_id
1 'polypeptide(L)'
;MASVGSLTIEMAANVARLQTDMKRAVDTVESAMSQMRKAAGLAAGAMAAIGVGMSISAFNGWIRSAIDAADAMSKLSQKTGVAVKDVAGLQLAYQQSGLGGDVLEKSMARLGRSMADGNKAFAAMGVSVKAADGALRPMRDVLGDVADKFAGYEDGAAKAALAQEIFGKAGADMIPLLNSGSEALAEMDEWAQKLGLTLDDETATKAEEFNDTLDLLGMGLSGVGRQIAAEMLPTLTSLAGGCCQPRLTRARSPLRQAP
;
A
#
# COMPACT_ATOMS: atom_id res chain seq x y z
N MET A 1 -24.22 -44.69 -19.89
CA MET A 1 -24.22 -43.56 -20.83
C MET A 1 -25.02 -42.44 -20.21
N ALA A 2 -24.38 -41.55 -19.44
CA ALA A 2 -25.02 -40.29 -19.08
C ALA A 2 -25.14 -39.48 -20.37
N SER A 3 -26.38 -39.19 -20.79
CA SER A 3 -26.64 -38.58 -22.09
C SER A 3 -26.03 -37.19 -22.13
N VAL A 4 -25.53 -36.78 -23.30
CA VAL A 4 -25.08 -35.40 -23.59
C VAL A 4 -26.13 -34.35 -23.15
N GLY A 5 -27.41 -34.74 -23.09
CA GLY A 5 -28.52 -33.92 -22.59
C GLY A 5 -28.51 -33.62 -21.10
N SER A 6 -28.01 -34.50 -20.23
CA SER A 6 -27.93 -34.20 -18.78
C SER A 6 -26.75 -33.28 -18.46
N LEU A 7 -25.65 -33.43 -19.21
CA LEU A 7 -24.47 -32.55 -19.14
C LEU A 7 -24.79 -31.13 -19.61
N THR A 8 -25.55 -30.96 -20.69
CA THR A 8 -25.96 -29.63 -21.17
C THR A 8 -26.97 -28.95 -20.24
N ILE A 9 -27.87 -29.71 -19.63
CA ILE A 9 -28.85 -29.18 -18.66
C ILE A 9 -28.16 -28.78 -17.34
N GLU A 10 -27.23 -29.59 -16.82
CA GLU A 10 -26.43 -29.23 -15.64
C GLU A 10 -25.53 -28.02 -15.92
N MET A 11 -24.91 -27.95 -17.09
CA MET A 11 -24.06 -26.82 -17.48
C MET A 11 -24.90 -25.54 -17.65
N ALA A 12 -26.07 -25.61 -18.28
CA ALA A 12 -26.98 -24.47 -18.40
C ALA A 12 -27.52 -24.00 -17.04
N ALA A 13 -27.82 -24.93 -16.13
CA ALA A 13 -28.28 -24.61 -14.79
C ALA A 13 -27.18 -23.96 -13.93
N ASN A 14 -25.93 -24.44 -14.03
CA ASN A 14 -24.78 -23.85 -13.35
C ASN A 14 -24.45 -22.47 -13.91
N VAL A 15 -24.51 -22.28 -15.23
CA VAL A 15 -24.31 -20.96 -15.86
C VAL A 15 -25.40 -19.98 -15.48
N ALA A 16 -26.67 -20.40 -15.40
CA ALA A 16 -27.78 -19.52 -14.99
C ALA A 16 -27.65 -19.07 -13.52
N ARG A 17 -27.21 -19.97 -12.62
CA ARG A 17 -26.93 -19.62 -11.22
C ARG A 17 -25.74 -18.69 -11.12
N LEU A 18 -24.64 -19.00 -11.81
CA LEU A 18 -23.45 -18.16 -11.86
C LEU A 18 -23.77 -16.76 -12.40
N GLN A 19 -24.55 -16.65 -13.49
CA GLN A 19 -25.00 -15.36 -14.03
C GLN A 19 -25.84 -14.57 -13.02
N THR A 20 -26.69 -15.24 -12.25
CA THR A 20 -27.54 -14.59 -11.25
C THR A 20 -26.72 -14.09 -10.06
N ASP A 21 -25.81 -14.91 -9.55
CA ASP A 21 -24.95 -14.53 -8.42
C ASP A 21 -23.91 -13.47 -8.84
N MET A 22 -23.39 -13.55 -10.06
CA MET A 22 -22.56 -12.50 -10.65
C MET A 22 -23.32 -11.19 -10.82
N LYS A 23 -24.54 -11.23 -11.33
CA LYS A 23 -25.36 -10.03 -11.47
C LYS A 23 -25.60 -9.37 -10.13
N ARG A 24 -25.92 -10.14 -9.08
CA ARG A 24 -26.05 -9.63 -7.71
C ARG A 24 -24.75 -9.01 -7.19
N ALA A 25 -23.61 -9.65 -7.44
CA ALA A 25 -22.31 -9.12 -7.04
C ALA A 25 -21.99 -7.80 -7.77
N VAL A 26 -22.21 -7.73 -9.09
CA VAL A 26 -22.02 -6.52 -9.90
C VAL A 26 -22.97 -5.41 -9.45
N ASP A 27 -24.25 -5.71 -9.23
CA ASP A 27 -25.26 -4.75 -8.77
C ASP A 27 -24.89 -4.17 -7.38
N THR A 28 -24.33 -4.99 -6.49
CA THR A 28 -23.85 -4.56 -5.17
C THR A 28 -22.67 -3.60 -5.28
N VAL A 29 -21.68 -3.95 -6.12
CA VAL A 29 -20.51 -3.10 -6.39
C VAL A 29 -20.92 -1.80 -7.08
N GLU A 30 -21.82 -1.86 -8.06
CA GLU A 30 -22.32 -0.70 -8.79
C GLU A 30 -23.10 0.23 -7.85
N SER A 31 -23.89 -0.32 -6.94
CA SER A 31 -24.60 0.46 -5.92
C SER A 31 -23.62 1.17 -4.98
N ALA A 32 -22.60 0.48 -4.48
CA ALA A 32 -21.56 1.08 -3.64
C ALA A 32 -20.78 2.17 -4.40
N MET A 33 -20.37 1.90 -5.64
CA MET A 33 -19.69 2.86 -6.52
C MET A 33 -20.55 4.07 -6.86
N SER A 34 -21.86 3.87 -7.05
CA SER A 34 -22.82 4.95 -7.27
C SER A 34 -22.94 5.87 -6.06
N GLN A 35 -22.99 5.30 -4.85
CA GLN A 35 -23.00 6.09 -3.62
C GLN A 35 -21.69 6.87 -3.43
N MET A 36 -20.55 6.23 -3.67
CA MET A 36 -19.24 6.92 -3.67
C MET A 36 -19.18 8.04 -4.70
N ARG A 37 -19.66 7.81 -5.94
CA ARG A 37 -19.70 8.85 -6.98
C ARG A 37 -20.60 10.02 -6.62
N LYS A 38 -21.73 9.77 -5.94
CA LYS A 38 -22.62 10.83 -5.45
C LYS A 38 -21.94 11.65 -4.35
N ALA A 39 -21.33 10.99 -3.37
CA ALA A 39 -20.56 11.67 -2.32
C ALA A 39 -19.39 12.48 -2.91
N ALA A 40 -18.66 11.89 -3.85
CA ALA A 40 -17.58 12.56 -4.57
C ALA A 40 -18.06 13.74 -5.41
N GLY A 41 -19.22 13.63 -6.07
CA GLY A 41 -19.84 14.71 -6.82
C GLY A 41 -20.30 15.86 -5.92
N LEU A 42 -20.87 15.56 -4.75
CA LEU A 42 -21.23 16.57 -3.75
C LEU A 42 -20.00 17.30 -3.22
N ALA A 43 -18.94 16.57 -2.87
CA ALA A 43 -17.70 17.15 -2.39
C ALA A 43 -16.97 17.96 -3.48
N ALA A 44 -16.91 17.45 -4.72
CA ALA A 44 -16.36 18.20 -5.85
C ALA A 44 -17.17 19.46 -6.16
N GLY A 45 -18.51 19.40 -6.04
CA GLY A 45 -19.39 20.56 -6.16
C GLY A 45 -19.15 21.60 -5.06
N ALA A 46 -18.94 21.17 -3.82
CA ALA A 46 -18.56 22.05 -2.71
C ALA A 46 -17.18 22.69 -2.90
N MET A 47 -16.20 21.93 -3.40
CA MET A 47 -14.86 22.44 -3.75
C MET A 47 -14.91 23.44 -4.91
N ALA A 48 -15.74 23.18 -5.92
CA ALA A 48 -15.96 24.13 -7.01
C ALA A 48 -16.61 25.43 -6.52
N ALA A 49 -17.51 25.36 -5.52
CA ALA A 49 -18.12 26.54 -4.92
C ALA A 49 -17.12 27.45 -4.17
N ILE A 50 -16.01 26.91 -3.68
CA ILE A 50 -14.89 27.67 -3.09
C ILE A 50 -13.77 27.98 -4.10
N GLY A 51 -14.01 27.80 -5.40
CA GLY A 51 -13.07 28.14 -6.47
C GLY A 51 -12.00 27.09 -6.78
N VAL A 52 -12.04 25.91 -6.14
CA VAL A 52 -11.11 24.81 -6.41
C VAL A 52 -11.72 23.90 -7.48
N GLY A 53 -11.38 24.17 -8.75
CA GLY A 53 -11.83 23.37 -9.89
C GLY A 53 -11.09 22.03 -9.99
N MET A 54 -11.64 20.97 -9.41
CA MET A 54 -11.16 19.59 -9.60
C MET A 54 -12.19 18.74 -10.34
N SER A 55 -11.73 17.91 -11.28
CA SER A 55 -12.60 16.91 -11.92
C SER A 55 -12.96 15.79 -10.93
N ILE A 56 -14.09 15.11 -11.14
CA ILE A 56 -14.49 13.97 -10.28
C ILE A 56 -13.43 12.85 -10.29
N SER A 57 -12.77 12.62 -11.43
CA SER A 57 -11.70 11.61 -11.52
C SER A 57 -10.46 12.02 -10.73
N ALA A 58 -10.06 13.30 -10.81
CA ALA A 58 -8.94 13.83 -10.04
C ALA A 58 -9.24 13.79 -8.54
N PHE A 59 -10.48 14.14 -8.15
CA PHE A 59 -10.94 14.10 -6.78
C PHE A 59 -10.94 12.68 -6.19
N ASN A 60 -11.41 11.68 -6.95
CA ASN A 60 -11.36 10.28 -6.52
C ASN A 60 -9.92 9.75 -6.37
N GLY A 61 -9.02 10.15 -7.27
CA GLY A 61 -7.59 9.84 -7.15
C GLY A 61 -6.98 10.48 -5.89
N TRP A 62 -7.28 11.75 -5.64
CA TRP A 62 -6.81 12.49 -4.48
C TRP A 62 -7.29 11.89 -3.15
N ILE A 63 -8.58 11.52 -3.04
CA ILE A 63 -9.11 10.83 -1.85
C ILE A 63 -8.38 9.50 -1.64
N ARG A 64 -8.21 8.69 -2.68
CA ARG A 64 -7.50 7.41 -2.56
C ARG A 64 -6.09 7.61 -2.04
N SER A 65 -5.34 8.57 -2.60
CA SER A 65 -4.01 8.90 -2.12
C SER A 65 -3.99 9.38 -0.66
N ALA A 66 -4.98 10.14 -0.23
CA ALA A 66 -5.10 10.57 1.16
C ALA A 66 -5.37 9.38 2.11
N ILE A 67 -6.22 8.44 1.70
CA ILE A 67 -6.51 7.21 2.47
C ILE A 67 -5.29 6.30 2.51
N ASP A 68 -4.59 6.11 1.38
CA ASP A 68 -3.37 5.31 1.31
C ASP A 68 -2.27 5.90 2.23
N ALA A 69 -2.17 7.23 2.29
CA ALA A 69 -1.26 7.90 3.20
C ALA A 69 -1.64 7.66 4.67
N ALA A 70 -2.93 7.78 5.02
CA ALA A 70 -3.44 7.50 6.36
C ALA A 70 -3.20 6.06 6.80
N ASP A 71 -3.46 5.08 5.91
CA ASP A 71 -3.18 3.67 6.12
C ASP A 71 -1.69 3.41 6.36
N ALA A 72 -0.81 3.99 5.53
CA ALA A 72 0.63 3.89 5.71
C ALA A 72 1.10 4.49 7.05
N MET A 73 0.49 5.59 7.50
CA MET A 73 0.76 6.18 8.81
C MET A 73 0.33 5.26 9.95
N SER A 74 -0.88 4.68 9.88
CA SER A 74 -1.39 3.71 10.87
C SER A 74 -0.46 2.50 10.95
N LYS A 75 -0.14 1.88 9.82
CA LYS A 75 0.74 0.71 9.75
C LYS A 75 2.14 1.02 10.29
N LEU A 76 2.69 2.20 10.01
CA LEU A 76 3.99 2.60 10.56
C LEU A 76 3.91 2.82 12.07
N SER A 77 2.85 3.47 12.57
CA SER A 77 2.59 3.63 14.00
C SER A 77 2.53 2.29 14.71
N GLN A 78 1.77 1.32 14.18
CA GLN A 78 1.67 -0.04 14.75
C GLN A 78 3.03 -0.77 14.74
N LYS A 79 3.82 -0.63 13.67
CA LYS A 79 5.14 -1.28 13.55
C LYS A 79 6.22 -0.67 14.44
N THR A 80 6.13 0.63 14.72
CA THR A 80 7.21 1.39 15.36
C THR A 80 6.86 1.85 16.77
N GLY A 81 5.59 1.85 17.16
CA GLY A 81 5.10 2.42 18.41
C GLY A 81 5.16 3.95 18.46
N VAL A 82 5.47 4.63 17.36
CA VAL A 82 5.41 6.09 17.24
C VAL A 82 3.95 6.49 17.05
N ALA A 83 3.49 7.57 17.70
CA ALA A 83 2.11 8.03 17.54
C ALA A 83 1.83 8.46 16.09
N VAL A 84 0.62 8.23 15.57
CA VAL A 84 0.24 8.55 14.18
C VAL A 84 0.51 10.02 13.85
N LYS A 85 0.22 10.93 14.79
CA LYS A 85 0.50 12.37 14.66
C LYS A 85 1.99 12.68 14.41
N ASP A 86 2.90 11.94 15.05
CA ASP A 86 4.34 12.17 14.95
C ASP A 86 4.89 11.51 13.68
N VAL A 87 4.22 10.46 13.18
CA VAL A 87 4.54 9.86 11.88
C VAL A 87 4.33 10.87 10.73
N ALA A 88 3.32 11.73 10.80
CA ALA A 88 3.07 12.74 9.77
C ALA A 88 4.23 13.75 9.66
N GLY A 89 4.75 14.24 10.79
CA GLY A 89 5.91 15.13 10.80
C GLY A 89 7.18 14.43 10.32
N LEU A 90 7.39 13.16 10.69
CA LEU A 90 8.50 12.36 10.17
C LEU A 90 8.40 12.14 8.65
N GLN A 91 7.22 11.84 8.11
CA GLN A 91 7.03 11.73 6.65
C GLN A 91 7.41 13.03 5.95
N LEU A 92 6.98 14.17 6.48
CA LEU A 92 7.32 15.48 5.93
C LEU A 92 8.83 15.73 5.97
N ALA A 93 9.48 15.42 7.09
CA ALA A 93 10.91 15.61 7.28
C ALA A 93 11.73 14.75 6.29
N TYR A 94 11.32 13.50 6.08
CA TYR A 94 11.95 12.59 5.13
C TYR A 94 11.75 13.04 3.69
N GLN A 95 10.53 13.44 3.32
CA GLN A 95 10.25 13.95 1.98
C GLN A 95 11.09 15.19 1.67
N GLN A 96 11.21 16.13 2.61
CA GLN A 96 12.07 17.30 2.45
C GLN A 96 13.56 16.94 2.35
N SER A 97 13.97 15.84 2.96
CA SER A 97 15.33 15.29 2.86
C SER A 97 15.56 14.45 1.61
N GLY A 98 14.55 14.34 0.72
CA GLY A 98 14.63 13.52 -0.51
C GLY A 98 14.56 12.01 -0.26
N LEU A 99 14.15 11.59 0.93
CA LEU A 99 14.03 10.19 1.32
C LEU A 99 12.62 9.67 1.03
N GLY A 100 12.54 8.46 0.48
CA GLY A 100 11.28 7.77 0.22
C GLY A 100 10.62 7.23 1.49
N GLY A 101 9.31 6.97 1.41
CA GLY A 101 8.56 6.37 2.53
C GLY A 101 9.07 4.97 2.93
N ASP A 102 9.69 4.23 2.00
CA ASP A 102 10.29 2.93 2.30
C ASP A 102 11.57 3.05 3.14
N VAL A 103 12.33 4.15 2.98
CA VAL A 103 13.49 4.46 3.81
C VAL A 103 13.04 4.76 5.23
N LEU A 104 11.98 5.58 5.39
CA LEU A 104 11.35 5.88 6.68
C LEU A 104 10.89 4.61 7.40
N GLU A 105 10.14 3.74 6.72
CA GLU A 105 9.66 2.51 7.34
C GLU A 105 10.81 1.63 7.83
N LYS A 106 11.81 1.40 6.97
CA LYS A 106 12.95 0.52 7.28
C LYS A 106 13.83 1.11 8.38
N SER A 107 14.12 2.41 8.35
CA SER A 107 14.97 3.08 9.33
C SER A 107 14.30 3.14 10.70
N MET A 108 13.00 3.42 10.77
CA MET A 108 12.24 3.45 12.03
C MET A 108 12.04 2.06 12.63
N ALA A 109 11.71 1.07 11.80
CA ALA A 109 11.64 -0.33 12.25
C ALA A 109 13.00 -0.80 12.80
N ARG A 110 14.10 -0.40 12.15
CA ARG A 110 15.45 -0.73 12.62
C ARG A 110 15.83 0.03 13.88
N LEU A 111 15.48 1.32 14.00
CA LEU A 111 15.68 2.11 15.21
C LEU A 111 14.98 1.44 16.41
N GLY A 112 13.71 1.06 16.26
CA GLY A 112 12.95 0.39 17.32
C GLY A 112 13.58 -0.92 17.75
N ARG A 113 14.09 -1.70 16.79
CA ARG A 113 14.83 -2.92 17.10
C ARG A 113 16.13 -2.64 17.83
N SER A 114 16.92 -1.67 17.37
CA SER A 114 18.17 -1.26 18.02
C SER A 114 17.93 -0.77 19.45
N MET A 115 16.82 -0.06 19.70
CA MET A 115 16.41 0.36 21.04
C MET A 115 16.05 -0.83 21.92
N ALA A 116 15.24 -1.76 21.41
CA ALA A 116 14.83 -2.96 22.14
C ALA A 116 16.01 -3.87 22.49
N ASP A 117 16.97 -4.02 21.58
CA ASP A 117 18.19 -4.80 21.76
C ASP A 117 19.20 -4.11 22.69
N GLY A 118 18.99 -2.84 23.05
CA GLY A 118 19.91 -2.06 23.88
C GLY A 118 21.25 -1.82 23.19
N ASN A 119 21.24 -1.46 21.91
CA ASN A 119 22.45 -1.29 21.11
C ASN A 119 23.45 -0.35 21.83
N LYS A 120 24.71 -0.80 21.95
CA LYS A 120 25.79 -0.07 22.63
C LYS A 120 26.10 1.28 21.99
N ALA A 121 25.76 1.47 20.71
CA ALA A 121 25.89 2.73 20.00
C ALA A 121 25.17 3.89 20.73
N PHE A 122 23.97 3.66 21.27
CA PHE A 122 23.24 4.70 22.01
C PHE A 122 24.02 5.16 23.25
N ALA A 123 24.49 4.21 24.06
CA ALA A 123 25.29 4.51 25.25
C ALA A 123 26.62 5.21 24.90
N ALA A 124 27.28 4.79 23.82
CA ALA A 124 28.52 5.41 23.35
C ALA A 124 28.33 6.87 22.90
N MET A 125 27.15 7.22 22.36
CA MET A 125 26.79 8.59 22.02
C MET A 125 26.21 9.38 23.20
N GLY A 126 25.95 8.73 24.34
CA GLY A 126 25.30 9.34 25.50
C GLY A 126 23.78 9.51 25.35
N VAL A 127 23.11 8.66 24.57
CA VAL A 127 21.66 8.60 24.44
C VAL A 127 21.12 7.43 25.26
N SER A 128 20.16 7.68 26.15
CA SER A 128 19.45 6.62 26.87
C SER A 128 18.24 6.14 26.07
N VAL A 129 18.05 4.83 25.92
CA VAL A 129 16.85 4.25 25.27
C VAL A 129 15.80 3.80 26.29
N LYS A 130 16.12 3.81 27.58
CA LYS A 130 15.22 3.45 28.68
C LYS A 130 14.92 4.65 29.56
N ALA A 131 13.68 4.69 30.07
CA ALA A 131 13.23 5.64 31.07
C ALA A 131 13.66 5.17 32.48
N ALA A 132 13.45 6.03 33.49
CA ALA A 132 13.85 5.77 34.87
C ALA A 132 13.15 4.56 35.51
N ASP A 133 11.96 4.20 35.01
CA ASP A 133 11.18 3.03 35.41
C ASP A 133 11.60 1.73 34.70
N GLY A 134 12.58 1.81 33.79
CA GLY A 134 13.08 0.68 33.00
C GLY A 134 12.30 0.39 31.72
N ALA A 135 11.21 1.12 31.43
CA ALA A 135 10.49 1.02 30.16
C ALA A 135 11.31 1.61 29.01
N LEU A 136 11.03 1.19 27.77
CA LEU A 136 11.60 1.85 26.59
C LEU A 136 11.02 3.25 26.48
N ARG A 137 11.88 4.23 26.17
CA ARG A 137 11.45 5.60 25.88
C ARG A 137 10.67 5.64 24.56
N PRO A 138 9.81 6.66 24.38
CA PRO A 138 9.20 6.93 23.09
C PRO A 138 10.27 7.04 22.00
N MET A 139 10.06 6.35 20.88
CA MET A 139 11.01 6.33 19.77
C MET A 139 11.25 7.73 19.21
N ARG A 140 10.22 8.59 19.18
CA ARG A 140 10.31 9.97 18.69
C ARG A 140 11.31 10.81 19.50
N ASP A 141 11.34 10.62 20.82
CA ASP A 141 12.27 11.31 21.72
C ASP A 141 13.69 10.82 21.52
N VAL A 142 13.87 9.49 21.45
CA VAL A 142 15.19 8.88 21.21
C VAL A 142 15.73 9.29 19.85
N LEU A 143 14.89 9.36 18.82
CA LEU A 143 15.26 9.86 17.51
C LEU A 143 15.75 11.31 17.57
N GLY A 144 15.07 12.16 18.34
CA GLY A 144 15.50 13.55 18.56
C GLY A 144 16.88 13.62 19.22
N ASP A 145 17.09 12.89 20.31
CA ASP A 145 18.39 12.83 20.99
C ASP A 145 19.50 12.33 20.07
N VAL A 146 19.21 11.32 19.23
CA VAL A 146 20.17 10.81 18.23
C VAL A 146 20.46 11.88 17.19
N ALA A 147 19.46 12.57 16.66
CA ALA A 147 19.65 13.65 15.69
C ALA A 147 20.57 14.75 16.26
N ASP A 148 20.37 15.16 17.51
CA ASP A 148 21.21 16.18 18.15
C ASP A 148 22.67 15.74 18.30
N LYS A 149 22.93 14.44 18.56
CA LYS A 149 24.29 13.90 18.55
C LYS A 149 24.90 13.92 17.16
N PHE A 150 24.13 13.52 16.15
CA PHE A 150 24.58 13.49 14.76
C PHE A 150 24.88 14.89 14.22
N ALA A 151 24.07 15.89 14.55
CA ALA A 151 24.30 17.29 14.18
C ALA A 151 25.66 17.82 14.69
N GLY A 152 26.13 17.32 15.84
CA GLY A 152 27.43 17.67 16.41
C GLY A 152 28.63 16.85 15.89
N TYR A 153 28.42 15.82 15.07
CA TYR A 153 29.49 14.96 14.55
C TYR A 153 29.99 15.42 13.19
N GLU A 154 31.31 15.35 12.98
CA GLU A 154 31.91 15.56 11.66
C GLU A 154 31.38 14.53 10.65
N ASP A 155 31.09 15.00 9.45
CA ASP A 155 30.66 14.14 8.37
C ASP A 155 31.81 13.23 7.90
N GLY A 156 31.50 11.97 7.60
CA GLY A 156 32.49 11.01 7.13
C GLY A 156 32.08 9.56 7.36
N ALA A 157 33.01 8.65 7.05
CA ALA A 157 32.78 7.21 7.10
C ALA A 157 32.36 6.72 8.50
N ALA A 158 32.90 7.30 9.57
CA ALA A 158 32.56 6.93 10.94
C ALA A 158 31.08 7.25 11.26
N LYS A 159 30.61 8.44 10.86
CA LYS A 159 29.22 8.87 11.03
C LYS A 159 28.25 8.01 10.22
N ALA A 160 28.61 7.66 8.99
CA ALA A 160 27.85 6.73 8.14
C ALA A 160 27.77 5.33 8.75
N ALA A 161 28.88 4.79 9.26
CA ALA A 161 28.88 3.49 9.92
C ALA A 161 28.01 3.48 11.17
N LEU A 162 28.07 4.53 11.99
CA LEU A 162 27.22 4.68 13.17
C LEU A 162 25.73 4.80 12.79
N ALA A 163 25.42 5.56 11.74
CA ALA A 163 24.06 5.66 11.25
C ALA A 163 23.53 4.31 10.76
N GLN A 164 24.37 3.55 10.05
CA GLN A 164 24.02 2.21 9.59
C GLN A 164 23.84 1.21 10.74
N GLU A 165 24.61 1.34 11.80
CA GLU A 165 24.47 0.51 13.00
C GLU A 165 23.11 0.72 13.67
N ILE A 166 22.69 1.99 13.80
CA ILE A 166 21.44 2.37 14.48
C ILE A 166 20.21 2.15 13.59
N PHE A 167 20.26 2.62 12.34
CA PHE A 167 19.12 2.70 11.41
C PHE A 167 19.17 1.64 10.29
N GLY A 168 20.21 0.81 10.23
CA GLY A 168 20.34 -0.27 9.26
C GLY A 168 20.88 0.19 7.92
N LYS A 169 20.61 -0.58 6.85
CA LYS A 169 21.22 -0.36 5.53
C LYS A 169 20.99 1.06 4.98
N ALA A 170 19.84 1.66 5.27
CA ALA A 170 19.48 3.02 4.85
C ALA A 170 19.94 4.11 5.83
N GLY A 171 20.72 3.77 6.87
CA GLY A 171 21.15 4.71 7.88
C GLY A 171 22.07 5.81 7.34
N ALA A 172 22.89 5.54 6.33
CA ALA A 172 23.69 6.60 5.70
C ALA A 172 22.82 7.66 5.03
N ASP A 173 21.70 7.24 4.42
CA ASP A 173 20.75 8.14 3.75
C ASP A 173 20.02 9.05 4.76
N MET A 174 19.98 8.64 6.03
CA MET A 174 19.39 9.42 7.13
C MET A 174 20.24 10.61 7.57
N ILE A 175 21.54 10.64 7.24
CA ILE A 175 22.47 11.64 7.78
C ILE A 175 22.00 13.08 7.55
N PRO A 176 21.56 13.49 6.34
CA PRO A 176 21.09 14.87 6.12
C PRO A 176 19.95 15.26 7.06
N LEU A 177 19.00 14.35 7.30
CA LEU A 177 17.91 14.57 8.23
C LEU A 177 18.43 14.66 9.67
N LEU A 178 19.28 13.71 10.09
CA LEU A 178 19.84 13.68 11.45
C LEU A 178 20.71 14.91 11.73
N ASN A 179 21.40 15.44 10.73
CA ASN A 179 22.19 16.67 10.83
C ASN A 179 21.34 17.92 11.10
N SER A 180 20.04 17.85 10.83
CA SER A 180 19.11 18.95 11.10
C SER A 180 18.68 19.02 12.58
N GLY A 181 19.00 17.99 13.37
CA GLY A 181 18.73 17.96 14.82
C GLY A 181 17.26 17.77 15.18
N SER A 182 16.99 17.73 16.48
CA SER A 182 15.65 17.54 17.03
C SER A 182 14.72 18.73 16.81
N GLU A 183 15.27 19.95 16.77
CA GLU A 183 14.53 21.19 16.55
C GLU A 183 13.87 21.21 15.16
N ALA A 184 14.62 20.85 14.11
CA ALA A 184 14.06 20.75 12.77
C ALA A 184 12.95 19.68 12.69
N LEU A 185 13.13 18.55 13.36
CA LEU A 185 12.08 17.51 13.42
C LEU A 185 10.81 18.04 14.13
N ALA A 186 10.96 18.81 15.21
CA ALA A 186 9.83 19.42 15.91
C ALA A 186 9.13 20.48 15.04
N GLU A 187 9.89 21.25 14.25
CA GLU A 187 9.31 22.18 13.28
C GLU A 187 8.48 21.42 12.23
N MET A 188 8.94 20.26 11.76
CA MET A 188 8.18 19.42 10.84
C MET A 188 6.90 18.86 11.45
N ASP A 189 6.91 18.52 12.73
CA ASP A 189 5.70 18.12 13.46
C ASP A 189 4.68 19.28 13.51
N GLU A 190 5.13 20.51 13.75
CA GLU A 190 4.25 21.71 13.70
C GLU A 190 3.72 21.97 12.30
N TRP A 191 4.56 21.85 11.26
CA TRP A 191 4.13 22.03 9.88
C TRP A 191 3.11 20.97 9.47
N ALA A 192 3.30 19.71 9.86
CA ALA A 192 2.33 18.65 9.62
C ALA A 192 0.97 18.99 10.24
N GLN A 193 0.94 19.56 11.46
CA GLN A 193 -0.30 20.02 12.09
C GLN A 193 -0.92 21.21 11.34
N LYS A 194 -0.13 22.24 11.02
CA LYS A 194 -0.59 23.44 10.30
C LYS A 194 -1.15 23.12 8.91
N LEU A 195 -0.60 22.11 8.26
CA LEU A 195 -1.02 21.63 6.94
C LEU A 195 -2.18 20.63 7.01
N GLY A 196 -2.64 20.25 8.21
CA GLY A 196 -3.72 19.27 8.38
C GLY A 196 -3.32 17.85 7.97
N LEU A 197 -2.03 17.53 8.00
CA LEU A 197 -1.49 16.21 7.68
C LEU A 197 -1.53 15.25 8.88
N THR A 198 -1.68 15.78 10.09
CA THR A 198 -1.83 14.96 11.29
C THR A 198 -3.23 14.38 11.38
N LEU A 199 -3.30 13.06 11.47
CA LEU A 199 -4.53 12.32 11.75
C LEU A 199 -4.50 11.84 13.21
N ASP A 200 -5.65 11.84 13.86
CA ASP A 200 -5.80 11.11 15.11
C ASP A 200 -5.86 9.59 14.85
N ASP A 201 -5.59 8.81 15.89
CA ASP A 201 -5.51 7.35 15.78
C ASP A 201 -6.84 6.74 15.32
N GLU A 202 -7.98 7.35 15.71
CA GLU A 202 -9.32 6.90 15.31
C GLU A 202 -9.55 7.06 13.81
N THR A 203 -9.18 8.22 13.26
CA THR A 203 -9.32 8.52 11.83
C THR A 203 -8.38 7.66 11.00
N ALA A 204 -7.14 7.45 11.46
CA ALA A 204 -6.19 6.57 10.80
C ALA A 204 -6.67 5.11 10.77
N THR A 205 -7.24 4.62 11.88
CA THR A 205 -7.83 3.27 11.95
C THR A 205 -9.00 3.12 10.98
N LYS A 206 -9.90 4.11 10.93
CA LYS A 206 -11.04 4.10 9.98
C LYS A 206 -10.57 4.14 8.52
N ALA A 207 -9.49 4.85 8.23
CA ALA A 207 -8.91 4.90 6.89
C ALA A 207 -8.31 3.55 6.48
N GLU A 208 -7.59 2.88 7.38
CA GLU A 208 -7.08 1.51 7.20
C GLU A 208 -8.21 0.51 6.95
N GLU A 209 -9.25 0.48 7.79
CA GLU A 209 -10.42 -0.41 7.60
C GLU A 209 -11.11 -0.20 6.26
N PHE A 210 -11.24 1.06 5.84
CA PHE A 210 -11.82 1.40 4.55
C PHE A 210 -10.92 0.95 3.39
N ASN A 211 -9.61 1.15 3.49
CA ASN A 211 -8.64 0.71 2.47
C ASN A 211 -8.66 -0.82 2.32
N ASP A 212 -8.58 -1.56 3.43
CA ASP A 212 -8.65 -3.01 3.47
C ASP A 212 -9.96 -3.53 2.84
N THR A 213 -11.08 -2.86 3.10
CA THR A 213 -12.37 -3.19 2.48
C THR A 213 -12.34 -3.00 0.96
N LEU A 214 -11.72 -1.92 0.46
CA LEU A 214 -11.57 -1.69 -0.98
C LEU A 214 -10.66 -2.73 -1.64
N ASP A 215 -9.59 -3.14 -0.95
CA ASP A 215 -8.68 -4.19 -1.42
C ASP A 215 -9.39 -5.54 -1.52
N LEU A 216 -10.13 -5.93 -0.48
CA LEU A 216 -10.95 -7.15 -0.48
C LEU A 216 -11.99 -7.14 -1.60
N LEU A 217 -12.64 -6.00 -1.84
CA LEU A 217 -13.56 -5.82 -2.95
C LEU A 217 -12.86 -6.04 -4.30
N GLY A 218 -11.70 -5.42 -4.50
CA GLY A 218 -10.89 -5.56 -5.72
C GLY A 218 -10.42 -6.99 -5.97
N MET A 219 -10.01 -7.69 -4.90
CA MET A 219 -9.65 -9.11 -4.96
C MET A 219 -10.86 -9.98 -5.30
N GLY A 220 -12.03 -9.72 -4.72
CA GLY A 220 -13.28 -10.41 -5.03
C GLY A 220 -13.68 -10.28 -6.50
N LEU A 221 -13.66 -9.04 -7.02
CA LEU A 221 -13.90 -8.76 -8.44
C LEU A 221 -12.90 -9.45 -9.36
N SER A 222 -11.62 -9.45 -9.00
CA SER A 222 -10.56 -10.16 -9.74
C SER A 222 -10.78 -11.67 -9.72
N GLY A 223 -11.22 -12.22 -8.59
CA GLY A 223 -11.57 -13.64 -8.44
C GLY A 223 -12.71 -14.06 -9.35
N VAL A 224 -13.79 -13.27 -9.38
CA VAL A 224 -14.91 -13.46 -10.32
C VAL A 224 -14.42 -13.38 -11.76
N GLY A 225 -13.63 -12.37 -12.11
CA GLY A 225 -13.04 -12.23 -13.45
C GLY A 225 -12.20 -13.44 -13.87
N ARG A 226 -11.42 -14.01 -12.95
CA ARG A 226 -10.62 -15.22 -13.18
C ARG A 226 -11.49 -16.46 -13.40
N GLN A 227 -12.60 -16.61 -12.67
CA GLN A 227 -13.53 -17.73 -12.88
C GLN A 227 -14.20 -17.64 -14.25
N ILE A 228 -14.65 -16.45 -14.66
CA ILE A 228 -15.19 -16.21 -16.00
C ILE A 228 -14.15 -16.56 -17.06
N ALA A 229 -12.92 -16.06 -16.90
CA ALA A 229 -11.83 -16.37 -17.83
C ALA A 229 -11.60 -17.89 -17.92
N ALA A 230 -11.61 -18.60 -16.78
CA ALA A 230 -11.43 -20.04 -16.73
C ALA A 230 -12.57 -20.82 -17.42
N GLU A 231 -13.82 -20.40 -17.26
CA GLU A 231 -14.96 -21.02 -17.97
C GLU A 231 -15.00 -20.68 -19.47
N MET A 232 -14.44 -19.53 -19.85
CA MET A 232 -14.33 -19.12 -21.24
C MET A 232 -13.10 -19.72 -21.95
N LEU A 233 -12.08 -20.18 -21.20
CA LEU A 233 -10.87 -20.78 -21.77
C LEU A 233 -11.16 -21.90 -22.80
N PRO A 234 -12.07 -22.86 -22.57
CA PRO A 234 -12.42 -23.89 -23.56
C PRO A 234 -13.00 -23.31 -24.86
N THR A 235 -13.83 -22.27 -24.75
CA THR A 235 -14.45 -21.60 -25.92
C THR A 235 -13.42 -20.78 -26.68
N LEU A 236 -12.57 -20.05 -25.96
CA LEU A 236 -11.46 -19.27 -26.54
C LEU A 236 -10.43 -20.18 -27.21
N THR A 237 -10.11 -21.32 -26.60
CA THR A 237 -9.20 -22.33 -27.18
C THR A 237 -9.83 -23.09 -28.34
N SER A 238 -11.14 -23.34 -28.33
CA SER A 238 -11.87 -23.92 -29.47
C SER A 238 -11.94 -22.96 -30.67
N LEU A 239 -12.18 -21.67 -30.42
CA LEU A 239 -12.17 -20.63 -31.45
C LEU A 239 -10.76 -20.39 -32.01
N ALA A 240 -9.74 -20.38 -31.16
CA ALA A 240 -8.33 -20.28 -31.57
C ALA A 240 -7.85 -21.54 -32.30
N GLY A 241 -8.25 -22.73 -31.81
CA GLY A 241 -7.95 -24.03 -32.41
C GLY A 241 -8.62 -24.20 -33.76
N GLY A 242 -9.86 -23.73 -33.93
CA GLY A 242 -10.57 -23.73 -35.21
C GLY A 242 -9.97 -22.78 -36.26
N CYS A 243 -9.28 -21.72 -35.82
CA CYS A 243 -8.58 -20.79 -36.71
C CYS A 243 -7.18 -21.30 -37.11
N CYS A 244 -6.50 -22.04 -36.22
CA CYS A 244 -5.13 -22.51 -36.40
C CYS A 244 -4.99 -24.00 -36.77
N GLN A 245 -6.08 -24.77 -36.90
CA GLN A 245 -5.98 -26.15 -37.37
C GLN A 245 -5.72 -26.14 -38.88
N PRO A 246 -4.53 -26.56 -39.36
CA PRO A 246 -4.27 -26.64 -40.78
C PRO A 246 -5.26 -27.68 -41.34
N ARG A 247 -5.96 -27.33 -42.43
CA ARG A 247 -6.74 -28.28 -43.24
C ARG A 247 -5.80 -29.32 -43.84
N LEU A 248 -5.35 -30.28 -43.04
CA LEU A 248 -4.62 -31.46 -43.48
C LEU A 248 -5.53 -32.67 -43.29
N THR A 249 -6.67 -32.66 -43.97
CA THR A 249 -7.47 -33.87 -44.16
C THR A 249 -7.83 -34.06 -45.63
N ARG A 250 -7.24 -35.14 -46.15
CA ARG A 250 -7.58 -35.91 -47.37
C ARG A 250 -7.09 -35.40 -48.73
N ALA A 251 -5.82 -35.66 -48.98
CA ALA A 251 -5.38 -36.20 -50.27
C ALA A 251 -4.62 -37.52 -50.03
N ARG A 252 -5.35 -38.60 -49.72
CA ARG A 252 -4.84 -39.97 -49.93
C ARG A 252 -5.63 -40.56 -51.08
N SER A 253 -5.13 -40.33 -52.29
CA SER A 253 -5.43 -41.11 -53.48
C SER A 253 -4.22 -42.00 -53.78
N PRO A 254 -4.42 -43.20 -54.35
CA PRO A 254 -3.59 -44.38 -54.10
C PRO A 254 -2.38 -44.42 -55.02
N LEU A 255 -1.20 -44.73 -54.49
CA LEU A 255 -0.04 -45.08 -55.30
C LEU A 255 0.32 -46.56 -55.07
N ARG A 256 0.06 -47.32 -56.14
CA ARG A 256 0.75 -48.52 -56.63
C ARG A 256 0.93 -49.69 -55.67
N GLN A 257 0.05 -50.67 -55.83
CA GLN A 257 0.52 -52.07 -55.87
C GLN A 257 0.92 -52.39 -57.31
N ALA A 258 2.15 -52.84 -57.52
CA ALA A 258 2.49 -53.93 -58.43
C ALA A 258 3.98 -54.31 -58.20
N PRO A 259 4.31 -55.60 -58.01
CA PRO A 259 5.67 -56.09 -58.17
C PRO A 259 6.13 -56.05 -59.63
#